data_AF-A0A2G2XH96-F1
#
_entry.id   AF-A0A2G2XH96-F1
#
_cell.length_a   1.000
_cell.length_b   1.000
_cell.length_c   1.000
_cell.angle_alpha   90.00
_cell.angle_beta   90.00
_cell.angle_gamma   90.00
#
_symmetry.space_group_name_H-M   'P 1'
#
loop_
_entity.id
_entity.type
_entity.pdbx_description
1 polymer ?
#
loop_
_entity_poly.entity_id
_entity_poly.type
_entity_poly.pdbx_seq_one_letter_code
_entity_poly.pdbx_strand_id
1 'polypeptide(L)'
;MRKDVVVLAALTTVSTVVAAVLLVRQWKRRSEQRWRHAQRILRKFARECATPVPKLWEIADDLVAHMHAGLTSTESSLQMLPSCLPSLPTG
;
A
#
# COMPACT_ATOMS: atom_id res chain seq x y z
N MET A 1 -52.72 -5.42 -35.28
CA MET A 1 -52.06 -4.12 -35.54
C MET A 1 -51.77 -3.35 -34.26
N ARG A 2 -52.73 -2.66 -33.62
CA ARG A 2 -52.42 -1.81 -32.43
C ARG A 2 -51.95 -2.59 -31.19
N LYS A 3 -52.48 -3.79 -30.98
CA LYS A 3 -52.15 -4.66 -29.83
C LYS A 3 -50.72 -5.19 -29.91
N ASP A 4 -50.31 -5.60 -31.11
CA ASP A 4 -48.98 -6.16 -31.37
C ASP A 4 -47.89 -5.09 -31.19
N VAL A 5 -48.15 -3.86 -31.62
CA VAL A 5 -47.22 -2.73 -31.47
C VAL A 5 -47.01 -2.36 -29.99
N VAL A 6 -48.05 -2.41 -29.17
CA VAL A 6 -47.96 -2.13 -27.73
C VAL A 6 -47.18 -3.22 -26.99
N VAL A 7 -47.41 -4.49 -27.35
CA VAL A 7 -46.67 -5.63 -26.79
C VAL A 7 -45.20 -5.58 -27.20
N LEU A 8 -44.91 -5.24 -28.46
CA LEU A 8 -43.54 -5.12 -28.96
C LEU A 8 -42.79 -3.95 -28.29
N ALA A 9 -43.45 -2.82 -28.07
CA ALA A 9 -42.88 -1.66 -27.37
C ALA A 9 -42.65 -1.92 -25.86
N ALA A 10 -43.52 -2.71 -25.23
CA ALA A 10 -43.34 -3.12 -23.84
C ALA A 10 -42.16 -4.10 -23.68
N LEU A 11 -41.97 -5.03 -24.62
CA LEU A 11 -40.86 -5.99 -24.59
C LEU A 11 -39.49 -5.33 -24.78
N THR A 12 -39.39 -4.34 -25.67
CA THR A 12 -38.13 -3.62 -25.93
C THR A 12 -37.72 -2.75 -24.74
N THR A 13 -38.66 -2.09 -24.08
CA THR A 13 -38.38 -1.27 -22.88
C THR A 13 -37.99 -2.10 -21.66
N VAL A 14 -38.63 -3.26 -21.45
CA VAL A 14 -38.22 -4.17 -20.36
C VAL A 14 -36.82 -4.73 -20.62
N SER A 15 -36.50 -5.10 -21.87
CA SER A 15 -35.19 -5.62 -22.24
C SER A 15 -34.06 -4.61 -22.00
N THR A 16 -34.25 -3.34 -22.36
CA THR A 16 -33.23 -2.29 -22.15
C THR A 16 -32.99 -1.99 -20.68
N VAL A 17 -34.04 -1.99 -19.84
CA VAL A 17 -33.90 -1.80 -18.39
C VAL A 17 -33.13 -2.96 -17.76
N VAL A 18 -33.44 -4.21 -18.14
CA VAL A 18 -32.72 -5.39 -17.63
C VAL A 18 -31.25 -5.35 -18.05
N ALA A 19 -30.95 -5.00 -19.31
CA ALA A 19 -29.58 -4.87 -19.80
C ALA A 19 -28.80 -3.78 -19.05
N ALA A 20 -29.41 -2.61 -18.82
CA ALA A 20 -28.80 -1.52 -18.06
C ALA A 20 -28.50 -1.93 -16.60
N VAL A 21 -29.44 -2.61 -15.94
CA VAL A 21 -29.25 -3.13 -14.57
C VAL A 21 -28.09 -4.14 -14.51
N LEU A 22 -27.99 -5.03 -15.49
CA LEU A 22 -26.89 -5.99 -15.55
C LEU A 22 -25.53 -5.29 -15.78
N LEU A 23 -25.47 -4.30 -16.65
CA LEU A 23 -24.25 -3.51 -16.89
C LEU A 23 -23.80 -2.76 -15.62
N VAL A 24 -24.72 -2.08 -14.93
CA VAL A 24 -24.40 -1.38 -13.67
C VAL A 24 -23.94 -2.37 -12.61
N ARG A 25 -24.60 -3.53 -12.49
CA ARG A 25 -24.17 -4.59 -11.57
C ARG A 25 -22.78 -5.13 -11.90
N GLN A 26 -22.46 -5.36 -13.17
CA GLN A 26 -21.14 -5.82 -13.58
C GLN A 26 -20.07 -4.76 -13.34
N TRP A 27 -20.34 -3.49 -13.66
CA TRP A 27 -19.43 -2.38 -13.42
C TRP A 27 -19.15 -2.20 -11.92
N LYS A 28 -20.20 -2.21 -11.09
CA LYS A 28 -20.07 -2.17 -9.63
C LYS A 28 -19.23 -3.33 -9.11
N ARG A 29 -19.47 -4.57 -9.57
CA ARG A 29 -18.66 -5.74 -9.19
C ARG A 29 -17.19 -5.58 -9.57
N ARG A 30 -16.88 -5.05 -10.76
CA ARG A 30 -15.49 -4.78 -11.17
C ARG A 30 -14.83 -3.69 -10.33
N SER A 31 -15.57 -2.62 -10.00
CA SER A 31 -15.08 -1.55 -9.13
C SER A 31 -14.77 -2.07 -7.72
N GLU A 32 -15.68 -2.84 -7.14
CA GLU A 32 -15.50 -3.52 -5.84
C GLU A 32 -14.28 -4.45 -5.85
N GLN A 33 -14.08 -5.22 -6.91
CA GLN A 33 -12.90 -6.10 -7.04
C GLN A 33 -11.59 -5.30 -7.08
N ARG A 34 -11.54 -4.20 -7.83
CA ARG A 34 -10.38 -3.30 -7.87
C ARG A 34 -10.12 -2.69 -6.50
N TRP A 35 -11.18 -2.24 -5.82
CA TRP A 35 -11.07 -1.67 -4.48
C TRP A 35 -10.53 -2.69 -3.46
N ARG A 36 -11.05 -3.91 -3.48
CA ARG A 36 -10.54 -5.02 -2.65
C ARG A 36 -9.09 -5.36 -2.95
N HIS A 37 -8.66 -5.24 -4.20
CA HIS A 37 -7.26 -5.45 -4.57
C HIS A 37 -6.37 -4.33 -4.02
N ALA A 38 -6.76 -3.06 -4.22
CA ALA A 38 -6.05 -1.91 -3.67
C ALA A 38 -5.94 -1.97 -2.14
N GLN A 39 -7.04 -2.30 -1.45
CA GLN A 39 -7.06 -2.51 0.00
C GLN A 39 -6.11 -3.62 0.46
N ARG A 40 -5.99 -4.71 -0.30
CA ARG A 40 -5.02 -5.78 0.01
C ARG A 40 -3.57 -5.30 -0.13
N ILE A 41 -3.26 -4.56 -1.18
CA ILE A 41 -1.93 -3.96 -1.36
C ILE A 41 -1.64 -3.00 -0.21
N LEU A 42 -2.57 -2.12 0.14
CA LEU A 42 -2.38 -1.13 1.20
C LEU A 42 -2.16 -1.79 2.57
N ARG A 43 -2.90 -2.86 2.87
CA ARG A 43 -2.72 -3.62 4.11
C ARG A 43 -1.38 -4.35 4.15
N LYS A 44 -0.95 -4.92 3.02
CA LYS A 44 0.37 -5.56 2.92
C LYS A 44 1.48 -4.53 3.13
N PHE A 45 1.39 -3.39 2.44
CA PHE A 45 2.32 -2.29 2.58
C PHE A 45 2.39 -1.78 4.03
N ALA A 46 1.23 -1.49 4.64
CA ALA A 46 1.18 -1.04 6.04
C ALA A 46 1.80 -2.05 7.00
N ARG A 47 1.66 -3.36 6.72
CA ARG A 47 2.26 -4.42 7.53
C ARG A 47 3.77 -4.52 7.36
N GLU A 48 4.27 -4.41 6.13
CA GLU A 48 5.70 -4.49 5.82
C GLU A 48 6.46 -3.25 6.29
N CYS A 49 5.83 -2.07 6.20
CA CYS A 49 6.37 -0.80 6.70
C CYS A 49 6.16 -0.60 8.20
N ALA A 50 5.44 -1.50 8.89
CA ALA A 50 5.25 -1.36 10.33
C ALA A 50 6.59 -1.45 11.08
N THR A 51 6.78 -0.49 11.98
CA THR A 51 7.95 -0.39 12.86
C THR A 51 7.50 -0.42 14.32
N PRO A 52 7.07 -1.59 14.83
CA PRO A 52 6.71 -1.72 16.24
C PRO A 52 7.98 -1.60 17.11
N VAL A 53 7.82 -1.17 18.36
CA VAL A 53 8.92 -0.92 19.30
C VAL A 53 9.93 -2.07 19.41
N PRO A 54 9.54 -3.36 19.47
CA PRO A 54 10.51 -4.46 19.50
C PRO A 54 11.43 -4.52 18.28
N LYS A 55 10.90 -4.23 17.08
CA LYS A 55 11.70 -4.17 15.84
C LYS A 55 12.68 -2.99 15.87
N LEU A 56 12.29 -1.87 16.50
CA LEU A 56 13.18 -0.74 16.68
C LEU A 56 14.34 -1.05 17.63
N TRP A 57 14.11 -1.86 18.67
CA TRP A 57 15.18 -2.37 19.52
C TRP A 57 16.16 -3.24 18.75
N GLU A 58 15.66 -4.19 17.96
CA GLU A 58 16.52 -5.03 17.09
C GLU A 58 17.38 -4.17 16.14
N ILE A 59 16.80 -3.14 15.54
CA ILE A 59 17.53 -2.19 14.67
C ILE A 59 18.57 -1.40 15.45
N ALA A 60 18.24 -0.95 16.68
CA ALA A 60 19.17 -0.20 17.52
C ALA A 60 20.36 -1.07 17.96
N ASP A 61 20.12 -2.32 18.34
CA ASP A 61 21.16 -3.27 18.73
C ASP A 61 22.09 -3.59 17.55
N ASP A 62 21.53 -3.81 16.35
CA ASP A 62 22.30 -4.00 15.11
C ASP A 62 23.14 -2.75 14.77
N LEU A 63 22.56 -1.56 14.94
CA LEU A 63 23.29 -0.30 14.73
C LEU A 63 24.47 -0.16 15.70
N VAL A 64 24.29 -0.49 16.98
CA VAL A 64 25.39 -0.47 17.96
C VAL A 64 26.48 -1.47 17.58
N ALA A 65 26.13 -2.66 17.12
CA ALA A 65 27.10 -3.63 16.61
C ALA A 65 27.89 -3.08 15.41
N HIS A 66 27.21 -2.41 14.46
CA HIS A 66 27.88 -1.74 13.34
C HIS A 66 28.78 -0.59 13.78
N MET A 67 28.42 0.18 14.81
CA MET A 67 29.29 1.20 15.40
C MET A 67 30.57 0.59 15.99
N HIS A 68 30.45 -0.53 16.71
CA HIS A 68 31.61 -1.25 17.24
C HIS A 68 32.51 -1.80 16.14
N ALA A 69 31.94 -2.35 15.07
CA ALA A 69 32.69 -2.77 13.89
C ALA A 69 33.38 -1.57 13.23
N GLY A 70 32.69 -0.43 13.15
CA GLY A 70 33.19 0.86 12.68
C GLY A 70 34.46 1.35 13.35
N LEU A 71 34.48 1.24 14.67
CA LEU A 71 35.61 1.70 15.49
C LEU A 71 36.82 0.74 15.43
N THR A 72 36.60 -0.51 15.03
CA THR A 72 37.64 -1.55 15.01
C THR A 72 38.19 -1.82 13.60
N SER A 73 37.42 -1.52 12.55
CA SER A 73 37.78 -1.79 11.16
C SER A 73 37.33 -0.70 10.19
N THR A 74 38.23 -0.31 9.28
CA THR A 74 38.01 0.68 8.21
C THR A 74 37.13 0.16 7.06
N GLU A 75 36.94 -1.15 6.95
CA GLU A 75 36.14 -1.80 5.89
C GLU A 75 34.66 -2.02 6.29
N SER A 76 34.25 -1.47 7.41
CA SER A 76 32.88 -1.55 7.93
C SER A 76 31.91 -0.67 7.13
N SER A 77 30.63 -1.04 7.13
CA SER A 77 29.55 -0.27 6.49
C SER A 77 29.37 1.13 7.11
N LEU A 78 29.69 1.26 8.41
CA LEU A 78 29.68 2.51 9.16
C LEU A 78 31.10 2.84 9.65
N GLN A 79 31.82 3.67 8.90
CA GLN A 79 33.28 3.89 9.08
C GLN A 79 33.71 4.64 10.36
N MET A 80 32.76 5.12 11.19
CA MET A 80 33.03 5.80 12.48
C MET A 80 34.27 6.73 12.48
N LEU A 81 34.34 7.63 11.50
CA LEU A 81 35.52 8.45 11.25
C LEU A 81 35.81 9.42 12.40
N PRO A 82 37.09 9.58 12.82
CA PRO A 82 37.46 10.58 13.81
C PRO A 82 37.28 11.99 13.22
N SER A 83 36.55 12.85 13.93
CA SER A 83 36.31 14.23 13.50
C SER A 83 37.51 15.17 13.73
N CYS A 84 38.51 14.72 14.51
CA CYS A 84 39.72 15.48 14.87
C CYS A 84 39.43 16.91 15.34
N LEU A 85 38.28 17.11 15.99
CA LEU A 85 37.88 18.42 16.51
C LEU A 85 38.59 18.71 17.83
N PRO A 86 38.94 19.99 18.09
CA PRO A 86 39.32 20.44 19.42
C PRO A 86 38.13 20.33 20.40
N SER A 87 38.34 20.69 21.66
CA SER A 87 37.30 20.71 22.69
C SER A 87 36.05 21.46 22.21
N LEU A 88 34.88 20.86 22.47
CA LEU A 88 33.58 21.46 22.14
C LEU A 88 33.38 22.79 22.91
N PRO A 89 32.64 23.77 22.33
CA PRO A 89 32.33 25.03 23.01
C PRO A 89 31.61 24.81 24.35
N THR A 90 31.93 25.59 25.38
CA THR A 90 31.34 25.45 26.73
C THR A 90 30.16 26.37 27.00
N GLY A 91 29.83 27.26 26.07
CA GLY A 91 28.80 28.30 26.23
C GLY A 91 29.24 29.61 25.60
#